data_AF-A0A967SLA3-F1
#
_entry.id   AF-A0A967SLA3-F1
#
_cell.length_a   1.000
_cell.length_b   1.000
_cell.length_c   1.000
_cell.angle_alpha   90.00
_cell.angle_beta   90.00
_cell.angle_gamma   90.00
#
_symmetry.space_group_name_H-M   'P 1'
#
loop_
_entity.id
_entity.type
_entity.pdbx_description
1 polymer ?
#
loop_
_entity_poly.entity_id
_entity_poly.type
_entity_poly.pdbx_seq_one_letter_code
_entity_poly.pdbx_strand_id
1 'polypeptide(L)'
;GAMFPWQSGSDGREESQRLHLNPRSGRWMPDNTHLQRHINVAIPYNVWKYYQMTQDLEFVAEYGAELILETARYWASRVGYDHASGR
;
A
#
# COMPACT_ATOMS: atom_id res chain seq x y z
N GLY A 1 -9.79 7.06 1.32
CA GLY A 1 -9.10 5.78 1.13
C GLY A 1 -7.87 5.79 1.98
N ALA A 2 -7.39 4.63 2.38
CA ALA A 2 -6.15 4.46 3.13
C ALA A 2 -4.99 4.18 2.18
N MET A 3 -3.88 4.89 2.40
CA MET A 3 -2.61 4.64 1.74
C MET A 3 -1.61 4.17 2.79
N PHE A 4 -1.29 2.88 2.78
CA PHE A 4 -0.21 2.35 3.60
C PHE A 4 1.13 2.95 3.19
N PRO A 5 2.01 3.25 4.17
CA PRO A 5 3.36 3.73 3.90
C PRO A 5 4.22 2.62 3.28
N TRP A 6 5.32 3.01 2.63
CA TRP A 6 6.31 2.06 2.15
C TRP A 6 7.06 1.37 3.30
N GLN A 7 7.39 2.13 4.33
CA GLN A 7 7.88 1.60 5.60
C GLN A 7 7.02 2.14 6.73
N SER A 8 6.52 1.24 7.57
CA SER A 8 5.70 1.59 8.74
C SER A 8 6.44 1.29 10.02
N GLY A 9 6.34 2.22 10.97
CA GLY A 9 6.79 2.04 12.35
C GLY A 9 5.63 1.74 13.29
N SER A 10 5.73 2.24 14.52
CA SER A 10 4.80 1.98 15.62
C SER A 10 3.43 2.65 15.50
N ASP A 11 3.32 3.73 14.72
CA ASP A 11 2.10 4.54 14.61
C ASP A 11 1.47 4.52 13.19
N GLY A 12 2.02 3.72 12.27
CA GLY A 12 1.51 3.62 10.90
C GLY A 12 1.95 4.72 9.94
N ARG A 13 2.78 5.68 10.37
CA ARG A 13 3.27 6.75 9.47
C ARG A 13 4.34 6.25 8.51
N GLU A 14 4.62 7.05 7.48
CA GLU A 14 5.74 6.81 6.57
C GLU A 14 7.08 7.00 7.29
N GLU A 15 7.87 5.93 7.33
CA GLU A 15 9.21 5.87 7.92
C GLU A 15 10.32 5.70 6.89
N SER A 16 9.98 5.65 5.60
CA SER A 16 11.01 5.58 4.55
C SER A 16 11.95 6.76 4.67
N GLN A 17 13.25 6.47 4.52
CA GLN A 17 14.27 7.48 4.47
C GLN A 17 13.98 8.46 3.32
N ARG A 18 14.40 9.71 3.46
CA ARG A 18 14.36 10.70 2.36
C ARG A 18 15.60 10.62 1.46
N LEU A 19 16.68 10.05 1.99
CA LEU A 19 17.96 9.90 1.32
C LEU A 19 18.49 8.48 1.53
N HIS A 20 19.17 7.93 0.53
CA HIS A 20 19.80 6.62 0.57
C HIS A 20 21.26 6.73 0.14
N LEU A 21 22.17 6.08 0.89
CA LEU A 21 23.59 6.00 0.54
C LEU A 21 23.79 4.94 -0.53
N ASN A 22 24.28 5.33 -1.70
CA ASN A 22 24.68 4.39 -2.73
C ASN A 22 26.08 3.82 -2.41
N PRO A 23 26.22 2.52 -2.09
CA PRO A 23 27.50 1.96 -1.64
C PRO A 23 28.56 1.87 -2.74
N ARG A 24 28.17 1.92 -4.03
CA ARG A 24 29.11 1.89 -5.16
C ARG A 24 29.74 3.26 -5.42
N SER A 25 28.98 4.34 -5.24
CA SER A 25 29.45 5.72 -5.50
C SER A 25 29.83 6.49 -4.24
N GLY A 26 29.42 6.03 -3.06
CA GLY A 26 29.59 6.73 -1.77
C GLY A 26 28.74 7.98 -1.62
N ARG A 27 27.80 8.25 -2.54
CA ARG A 27 26.96 9.46 -2.52
C ARG A 27 25.59 9.18 -1.91
N TRP A 28 25.08 10.16 -1.16
CA TRP A 28 23.69 10.22 -0.76
C TRP A 28 22.82 10.69 -1.91
N MET A 29 21.72 9.98 -2.17
CA MET A 29 20.77 10.29 -3.25
C MET A 29 19.33 10.33 -2.70
N PRO A 30 18.39 11.05 -3.33
CA PRO A 30 16.99 10.99 -2.96
C PRO A 30 16.46 9.56 -2.96
N ASP A 31 15.76 9.19 -1.88
CA ASP A 31 15.05 7.92 -1.77
C ASP A 31 13.56 8.12 -2.12
N ASN A 32 13.19 7.57 -3.28
CA ASN A 32 11.84 7.67 -3.83
C ASN A 32 10.98 6.44 -3.49
N THR A 33 11.43 5.56 -2.61
CA THR A 33 10.71 4.32 -2.28
C THR A 33 9.32 4.58 -1.69
N HIS A 34 9.13 5.68 -0.97
CA HIS A 34 7.82 6.16 -0.52
C HIS A 34 6.79 6.43 -1.65
N LEU A 35 7.23 6.49 -2.91
CA LEU A 35 6.35 6.59 -4.08
C LEU A 35 5.83 5.22 -4.55
N GLN A 36 6.38 4.12 -4.07
CA GLN A 36 5.92 2.78 -4.41
C GLN A 36 4.56 2.51 -3.75
N ARG A 37 3.51 2.47 -4.57
CA ARG A 37 2.13 2.32 -4.08
C ARG A 37 1.63 0.88 -4.04
N HIS A 38 2.39 -0.09 -4.57
CA HIS A 38 1.95 -1.50 -4.67
C HIS A 38 1.65 -2.16 -3.33
N ILE A 39 2.17 -1.62 -2.21
CA ILE A 39 1.80 -2.03 -0.86
C ILE A 39 0.28 -1.96 -0.62
N ASN A 40 -0.40 -0.99 -1.25
CA ASN A 40 -1.86 -0.82 -1.21
C ASN A 40 -2.63 -1.82 -2.09
N VAL A 41 -1.94 -2.76 -2.73
CA VAL A 41 -2.51 -3.95 -3.37
C VAL A 41 -2.06 -5.22 -2.63
N ALA A 42 -0.82 -5.24 -2.15
CA ALA A 42 -0.27 -6.38 -1.41
C ALA A 42 -0.99 -6.66 -0.09
N ILE A 43 -1.30 -5.63 0.70
CA ILE A 43 -2.03 -5.78 1.98
C ILE A 43 -3.43 -6.37 1.77
N PRO A 44 -4.32 -5.78 0.93
CA PRO A 44 -5.65 -6.37 0.71
C PRO A 44 -5.58 -7.76 0.08
N TYR A 45 -4.58 -8.05 -0.77
CA TYR A 45 -4.34 -9.40 -1.27
C TYR A 45 -4.03 -10.38 -0.12
N ASN A 46 -3.16 -10.00 0.81
CA ASN A 46 -2.83 -10.84 1.97
C ASN A 46 -4.02 -11.02 2.93
N VAL A 47 -4.84 -9.99 3.13
CA VAL A 47 -6.10 -10.10 3.89
C VAL A 47 -7.02 -11.13 3.24
N TRP A 48 -7.20 -11.07 1.92
CA TRP A 48 -8.00 -12.04 1.19
C TRP A 48 -7.42 -13.46 1.27
N LYS A 49 -6.09 -13.60 1.08
CA LYS A 49 -5.40 -14.89 1.20
C LYS A 49 -5.53 -15.48 2.60
N TYR A 50 -5.44 -14.66 3.64
CA TYR A 50 -5.65 -15.08 5.02
C TYR A 50 -7.05 -15.69 5.18
N TYR A 51 -8.09 -14.96 4.80
CA TYR A 51 -9.47 -15.45 4.85
C TYR A 51 -9.65 -16.76 4.08
N GLN A 52 -9.10 -16.87 2.86
CA GLN A 52 -9.19 -18.10 2.07
C GLN A 52 -8.60 -19.31 2.79
N MET A 53 -7.54 -19.13 3.59
CA MET A 53 -6.85 -20.21 4.29
C MET A 53 -7.48 -20.55 5.63
N THR A 54 -8.01 -19.55 6.36
CA THR A 54 -8.52 -19.74 7.72
C THR A 54 -10.04 -19.86 7.79
N GLN A 55 -10.75 -19.36 6.79
CA GLN A 55 -12.20 -19.15 6.81
C GLN A 55 -12.66 -18.26 7.98
N ASP A 56 -11.77 -17.43 8.52
CA ASP A 56 -12.06 -16.51 9.62
C ASP A 56 -12.91 -15.33 9.14
N LEU A 57 -14.23 -15.51 9.19
CA LEU A 57 -15.20 -14.50 8.81
C LEU A 57 -15.29 -13.36 9.83
N GLU A 58 -14.97 -13.61 11.10
CA GLU A 58 -15.00 -12.59 12.16
C GLU A 58 -13.90 -11.56 11.90
N PHE A 59 -12.67 -12.01 11.63
CA PHE A 59 -11.58 -11.11 11.22
C PHE A 59 -11.93 -10.29 9.97
N VAL A 60 -12.56 -10.90 8.97
CA VAL A 60 -12.98 -10.18 7.76
C VAL A 60 -14.03 -9.12 8.08
N ALA A 61 -15.03 -9.46 8.90
CA ALA A 61 -16.11 -8.54 9.27
C ALA A 61 -15.61 -7.38 10.13
N GLU A 62 -14.72 -7.64 11.08
CA GLU A 62 -14.23 -6.62 12.03
C GLU A 62 -13.09 -5.76 11.47
N TYR A 63 -12.19 -6.31 10.65
CA TYR A 63 -10.97 -5.62 10.20
C TYR A 63 -10.72 -5.75 8.70
N GLY A 64 -10.83 -6.96 8.15
CA GLY A 64 -10.37 -7.25 6.78
C GLY A 64 -11.14 -6.49 5.70
N ALA A 65 -12.47 -6.37 5.85
CA ALA A 65 -13.31 -5.66 4.89
C ALA A 65 -12.97 -4.17 4.83
N GLU A 66 -12.75 -3.52 5.97
CA GLU A 66 -12.34 -2.11 6.02
C GLU A 66 -11.00 -1.90 5.33
N LEU A 67 -10.01 -2.76 5.59
CA LEU A 67 -8.70 -2.71 4.95
C LEU A 67 -8.80 -2.79 3.42
N ILE A 68 -9.61 -3.72 2.90
CA ILE A 68 -9.83 -3.89 1.46
C ILE A 68 -10.55 -2.69 0.86
N LEU A 69 -11.62 -2.21 1.49
CA LEU A 69 -12.43 -1.12 0.97
C LEU A 69 -11.70 0.22 1.01
N GLU A 70 -10.93 0.50 2.07
CA GLU A 70 -10.19 1.75 2.16
C GLU A 70 -9.03 1.81 1.18
N THR A 71 -8.33 0.69 0.93
CA THR A 71 -7.29 0.62 -0.11
C THR A 71 -7.89 0.72 -1.52
N ALA A 72 -9.05 0.10 -1.77
CA ALA A 72 -9.79 0.28 -3.02
C ALA A 72 -10.23 1.73 -3.24
N ARG A 73 -10.74 2.41 -2.20
CA ARG A 73 -11.09 3.83 -2.24
C ARG A 73 -9.87 4.72 -2.51
N TYR A 74 -8.69 4.36 -1.98
CA TYR A 74 -7.45 5.06 -2.30
C TYR A 74 -7.10 4.93 -3.79
N TRP A 75 -7.15 3.73 -4.36
CA TRP A 75 -6.88 3.56 -5.79
C TRP A 75 -7.87 4.31 -6.66
N ALA A 76 -9.17 4.24 -6.33
CA ALA A 76 -10.21 4.99 -7.03
C ALA A 76 -9.97 6.51 -7.03
N SER A 77 -9.34 7.07 -5.99
CA SER A 77 -9.01 8.51 -5.94
C SER A 77 -7.71 8.89 -6.64
N ARG A 78 -6.90 7.91 -7.08
CA ARG A 78 -5.60 8.15 -7.74
C ARG A 78 -5.62 7.90 -9.24
N VAL A 79 -6.57 7.11 -9.73
CA VAL A 79 -6.74 6.85 -11.15
C VAL A 79 -7.61 7.92 -11.80
N GLY A 80 -7.39 8.16 -13.09
CA GLY A 80 -8.24 9.01 -13.92
C GLY A 80 -8.75 8.19 -15.10
N TYR A 81 -9.95 8.52 -15.57
CA TYR A 81 -10.54 7.90 -16.76
C TYR A 81 -9.94 8.50 -18.02
N ASP A 82 -9.41 7.65 -18.89
CA ASP A 82 -8.99 7.98 -20.24
C ASP A 82 -10.15 7.77 -21.22
N HIS A 83 -10.76 8.88 -21.63
CA HIS A 83 -11.85 8.89 -22.60
C HIS A 83 -11.46 8.34 -23.98
N ALA A 84 -10.18 8.41 -24.37
CA ALA A 84 -9.74 7.94 -25.69
C ALA A 84 -9.71 6.42 -25.77
N SER A 85 -9.28 5.76 -24.70
CA SER A 85 -9.24 4.29 -24.61
C SER A 85 -10.48 3.68 -23.92
N GLY A 86 -11.30 4.52 -23.29
CA GLY A 86 -12.50 4.11 -22.55
C GLY A 86 -12.20 3.42 -21.22
N ARG A 87 -11.03 3.67 -20.62
CA ARG A 87 -10.50 2.98 -19.44
C ARG A 87 -10.09 3.93 -18.34
#